data_AF-H1A260-F1
#
_entry.id   AF-H1A260-F1
#
_cell.length_a   1.000
_cell.length_b   1.000
_cell.length_c   1.000
_cell.angle_alpha   90.00
_cell.angle_beta   90.00
_cell.angle_gamma   90.00
#
_symmetry.space_group_name_H-M   'P 1'
#
loop_
_entity.id
_entity.type
_entity.pdbx_description
1 polymer ?
#
loop_
_entity_poly.entity_id
_entity_poly.type
_entity_poly.pdbx_seq_one_letter_code
_entity_poly.pdbx_strand_id
1 'polypeptide(L)'
;MKPLQKLYHLLEAKEFQIRMEGVALLLELCKTRPQLISTNITQIFDYFDLRLCDTHKRVKEKALDVLAEIIGLLEDALSPVIIRLVEGITKNLNSKDPGVRAAAVRALEGSIAHLGEADPWHGLSSTASLSLRRKRTLSALT
;
A
#
# COMPACT_ATOMS: atom_id res chain seq x y z
N MET A 1 17.31 -14.89 15.28
CA MET A 1 15.95 -15.15 14.76
C MET A 1 15.89 -14.67 13.31
N LYS A 2 15.30 -15.44 12.38
CA LYS A 2 15.17 -15.00 10.98
C LYS A 2 14.26 -13.75 10.91
N PRO A 3 14.49 -12.79 10.00
CA PRO A 3 13.77 -11.51 9.99
C PRO A 3 12.24 -11.64 10.02
N LEU A 4 11.68 -12.57 9.22
CA LEU A 4 10.23 -12.80 9.18
C LEU A 4 9.67 -13.42 10.47
N GLN A 5 10.40 -14.34 11.09
CA GLN A 5 10.00 -14.90 12.39
C GLN A 5 9.93 -13.81 13.47
N LYS A 6 10.90 -12.87 13.44
CA LYS A 6 10.88 -11.70 14.32
C LYS A 6 9.65 -10.84 14.05
N LEU A 7 9.38 -10.55 12.77
CA LEU A 7 8.22 -9.77 12.37
C LEU A 7 6.92 -10.37 12.89
N TYR A 8 6.68 -11.67 12.66
CA TYR A 8 5.44 -12.33 13.06
C TYR A 8 5.26 -12.31 14.58
N HIS A 9 6.33 -12.63 15.33
CA HIS A 9 6.30 -12.59 16.78
C HIS A 9 5.94 -11.19 17.33
N LEU A 10 6.50 -10.14 16.74
CA LEU A 10 6.18 -8.77 17.15
C LEU A 10 4.74 -8.38 16.81
N LEU A 11 4.26 -8.73 15.62
CA LEU A 11 2.89 -8.43 15.19
C LEU A 11 1.84 -9.11 16.09
N GLU A 12 2.10 -10.33 16.54
CA GLU A 12 1.16 -11.09 17.39
C GLU A 12 1.28 -10.81 18.89
N ALA A 13 2.21 -9.95 19.30
CA ALA A 13 2.44 -9.68 20.71
C ALA A 13 1.20 -9.14 21.44
N LYS A 14 1.07 -9.48 22.72
CA LYS A 14 -0.05 -9.05 23.56
C LYS A 14 0.02 -7.56 23.85
N GLU A 15 1.22 -7.05 24.09
CA GLU A 15 1.53 -5.66 24.39
C GLU A 15 1.45 -4.82 23.12
N PHE A 16 0.65 -3.74 23.14
CA PHE A 16 0.46 -2.91 21.96
C PHE A 16 1.77 -2.23 21.52
N GLN A 17 2.68 -1.93 22.45
CA GLN A 17 3.99 -1.36 22.17
C GLN A 17 4.84 -2.30 21.30
N ILE A 18 4.80 -3.60 21.59
CA ILE A 18 5.53 -4.61 20.83
C ILE A 18 4.92 -4.78 19.44
N ARG A 19 3.58 -4.71 19.32
CA ARG A 19 2.93 -4.67 18.00
C ARG A 19 3.32 -3.43 17.19
N MET A 20 3.48 -2.27 17.83
CA MET A 20 3.98 -1.05 17.18
C MET A 20 5.40 -1.21 16.64
N GLU A 21 6.25 -1.97 17.33
CA GLU A 21 7.58 -2.34 16.86
C GLU A 21 7.50 -3.28 15.66
N GLY A 22 6.58 -4.25 15.67
CA GLY A 22 6.33 -5.13 14.52
C GLY A 22 5.91 -4.36 13.27
N VAL A 23 4.99 -3.40 13.43
CA VAL A 23 4.57 -2.51 12.33
C VAL A 23 5.74 -1.66 11.81
N ALA A 24 6.58 -1.13 12.71
CA ALA A 24 7.78 -0.38 12.31
C ALA A 24 8.81 -1.26 11.57
N LEU A 25 8.97 -2.51 12.04
CA LEU A 25 9.88 -3.47 11.42
C LEU A 25 9.42 -3.85 10.02
N LEU A 26 8.10 -3.99 9.78
CA LEU A 26 7.60 -4.24 8.43
C LEU A 26 8.04 -3.13 7.46
N LEU A 27 7.88 -1.87 7.85
CA LEU A 27 8.30 -0.73 7.02
C LEU A 27 9.80 -0.76 6.74
N GLU A 28 10.62 -1.04 7.77
CA GLU A 28 12.07 -1.18 7.61
C GLU A 28 12.42 -2.28 6.62
N LEU A 29 11.79 -3.46 6.73
CA LEU A 29 12.04 -4.57 5.84
C LEU A 29 11.58 -4.30 4.39
N CYS A 30 10.51 -3.52 4.19
CA CYS A 30 10.11 -3.06 2.85
C CYS A 30 11.20 -2.16 2.23
N LYS A 31 11.83 -1.31 3.05
CA LYS A 31 12.90 -0.39 2.60
C LYS A 31 14.23 -1.11 2.36
N THR A 32 14.60 -2.07 3.21
CA THR A 32 15.96 -2.67 3.20
C THR A 32 16.01 -4.06 2.55
N ARG A 33 14.88 -4.77 2.47
CA ARG A 33 14.79 -6.14 1.95
C ARG A 33 13.51 -6.36 1.12
N PRO A 34 13.21 -5.52 0.10
CA PRO A 34 11.96 -5.61 -0.65
C PRO A 34 11.73 -6.99 -1.29
N GLN A 35 12.78 -7.68 -1.75
CA GLN A 35 12.67 -9.03 -2.32
C GLN A 35 12.22 -10.09 -1.30
N LEU A 36 12.63 -9.95 -0.03
CA LEU A 36 12.15 -10.83 1.05
C LEU A 36 10.65 -10.61 1.29
N ILE A 37 10.21 -9.36 1.21
CA ILE A 37 8.81 -8.99 1.39
C ILE A 37 7.96 -9.49 0.23
N SER A 38 8.33 -9.17 -1.02
CA SER A 38 7.58 -9.58 -2.21
C SER A 38 7.42 -11.10 -2.31
N THR A 39 8.48 -11.86 -2.00
CA THR A 39 8.46 -13.34 -2.02
C THR A 39 7.49 -13.93 -0.98
N ASN A 40 7.21 -13.21 0.11
CA ASN A 40 6.40 -13.70 1.24
C ASN A 40 5.14 -12.84 1.45
N ILE A 41 4.72 -12.08 0.45
CA ILE A 41 3.76 -10.98 0.59
C ILE A 41 2.45 -11.44 1.21
N THR A 42 1.89 -12.56 0.74
CA THR A 42 0.62 -13.08 1.23
C THR A 42 0.69 -13.38 2.72
N GLN A 43 1.68 -14.18 3.15
CA GLN A 43 1.83 -14.57 4.55
C GLN A 43 2.10 -13.37 5.46
N ILE A 44 3.01 -12.47 5.05
CA ILE A 44 3.31 -11.26 5.83
C ILE A 44 2.05 -10.49 6.12
N PHE A 45 1.22 -10.33 5.09
CA PHE A 45 0.03 -9.55 5.20
C PHE A 45 -1.14 -10.29 5.87
N ASP A 46 -1.12 -11.63 5.97
CA ASP A 46 -2.05 -12.38 6.84
C ASP A 46 -1.86 -11.98 8.33
N TYR A 47 -0.62 -11.67 8.74
CA TYR A 47 -0.34 -11.13 10.09
C TYR A 47 -0.59 -9.63 10.20
N PHE A 48 -0.30 -8.87 9.13
CA PHE A 48 -0.41 -7.41 9.15
C PHE A 48 -1.86 -6.93 9.13
N ASP A 49 -2.77 -7.61 8.43
CA ASP A 49 -4.19 -7.20 8.32
C ASP A 49 -4.87 -7.10 9.69
N LEU A 50 -4.45 -7.95 10.64
CA LEU A 50 -4.91 -7.89 12.03
C LEU A 50 -4.58 -6.55 12.71
N ARG A 51 -3.54 -5.84 12.27
CA ARG A 51 -3.15 -4.52 12.78
C ARG A 51 -4.03 -3.40 12.23
N LEU A 52 -4.58 -3.55 11.02
CA LEU A 52 -5.56 -2.60 10.47
C LEU A 52 -6.89 -2.64 11.25
N CYS A 53 -7.16 -3.73 11.95
CA CYS A 53 -8.33 -3.91 12.82
C CYS A 53 -7.97 -3.98 14.32
N ASP A 54 -6.78 -3.50 14.71
CA ASP A 54 -6.26 -3.69 16.07
C ASP A 54 -7.19 -3.10 17.16
N THR A 55 -7.25 -3.74 18.33
CA THR A 55 -8.04 -3.20 19.46
C THR A 55 -7.46 -1.89 19.99
N HIS A 56 -6.16 -1.68 19.84
CA HIS A 56 -5.49 -0.49 20.32
C HIS A 56 -5.32 0.56 19.20
N LYS A 57 -5.92 1.73 19.39
CA LYS A 57 -5.97 2.78 18.35
C LYS A 57 -4.61 3.23 17.81
N ARG A 58 -3.59 3.33 18.66
CA ARG A 58 -2.23 3.73 18.22
C ARG A 58 -1.60 2.71 17.27
N VAL A 59 -1.89 1.41 17.48
CA VAL A 59 -1.40 0.34 16.58
C VAL A 59 -2.09 0.46 15.24
N LYS A 60 -3.41 0.67 15.27
CA LYS A 60 -4.24 0.83 14.07
C LYS A 60 -3.82 2.03 13.23
N GLU A 61 -3.66 3.18 13.87
CA GLU A 61 -3.19 4.42 13.23
C GLU A 61 -1.81 4.22 12.59
N LYS A 62 -0.84 3.67 13.34
CA LYS A 62 0.49 3.42 12.80
C LYS A 62 0.49 2.40 11.67
N ALA A 63 -0.34 1.36 11.75
CA ALA A 63 -0.46 0.37 10.68
C ALA A 63 -1.00 1.01 9.39
N LEU A 64 -2.01 1.88 9.49
CA LEU A 64 -2.54 2.60 8.33
C LEU A 64 -1.50 3.57 7.73
N ASP A 65 -0.75 4.29 8.56
CA ASP A 65 0.34 5.16 8.07
C ASP A 65 1.45 4.38 7.38
N VAL A 66 1.89 3.27 7.99
CA VAL A 66 2.89 2.39 7.39
C VAL A 66 2.36 1.78 6.09
N LEU A 67 1.08 1.44 6.02
CA LEU A 67 0.47 0.94 4.79
C LEU A 67 0.51 1.99 3.67
N ALA A 68 0.21 3.26 3.97
CA ALA A 68 0.32 4.34 3.00
C ALA A 68 1.75 4.49 2.43
N GLU A 69 2.78 4.32 3.27
CA GLU A 69 4.18 4.29 2.79
C GLU A 69 4.51 3.05 1.97
N ILE A 70 4.10 1.86 2.43
CA ILE A 70 4.46 0.59 1.81
C ILE A 70 3.82 0.43 0.42
N ILE A 71 2.64 1.01 0.19
CA ILE A 71 1.99 1.00 -1.13
C ILE A 71 2.93 1.56 -2.22
N GLY A 72 3.58 2.69 -1.95
CA GLY A 72 4.54 3.27 -2.90
C GLY A 72 5.89 2.57 -2.97
N LEU A 73 6.23 1.70 -2.02
CA LEU A 73 7.53 0.99 -1.99
C LEU A 73 7.48 -0.37 -2.69
N LEU A 74 6.33 -1.04 -2.65
CA LEU A 74 6.18 -2.41 -3.14
C LEU A 74 5.51 -2.48 -4.51
N GLU A 75 4.82 -1.42 -4.94
CA GLU A 75 4.21 -1.32 -6.27
C GLU A 75 3.47 -2.61 -6.65
N ASP A 76 3.74 -3.19 -7.81
CA ASP A 76 3.10 -4.39 -8.35
C ASP A 76 3.17 -5.61 -7.43
N ALA A 77 4.14 -5.69 -6.52
CA ALA A 77 4.24 -6.79 -5.57
C ALA A 77 3.04 -6.87 -4.62
N LEU A 78 2.26 -5.79 -4.47
CA LEU A 78 1.02 -5.77 -3.68
C LEU A 78 -0.19 -6.35 -4.41
N SER A 79 -0.10 -6.61 -5.71
CA SER A 79 -1.23 -7.14 -6.51
C SER A 79 -1.97 -8.32 -5.86
N PRO A 80 -1.30 -9.31 -5.23
CA PRO A 80 -2.00 -10.44 -4.61
C PRO A 80 -2.82 -10.07 -3.36
N VAL A 81 -2.59 -8.90 -2.78
CA VAL A 81 -3.12 -8.49 -1.47
C VAL A 81 -3.88 -7.16 -1.50
N ILE A 82 -3.82 -6.40 -2.60
CA ILE A 82 -4.34 -5.03 -2.65
C ILE A 82 -5.84 -4.94 -2.39
N ILE A 83 -6.66 -5.86 -2.91
CA ILE A 83 -8.12 -5.82 -2.74
C ILE A 83 -8.48 -5.95 -1.25
N ARG A 84 -7.92 -6.93 -0.54
CA ARG A 84 -8.20 -7.11 0.90
C ARG A 84 -7.63 -5.96 1.74
N LEU A 85 -6.54 -5.33 1.31
CA LEU A 85 -6.01 -4.14 1.97
C LEU A 85 -6.98 -2.98 1.89
N VAL A 86 -7.56 -2.74 0.71
CA VAL A 86 -8.60 -1.71 0.52
C VAL A 86 -9.82 -1.98 1.42
N GLU A 87 -10.27 -3.24 1.53
CA GLU A 87 -11.33 -3.62 2.47
C GLU A 87 -10.94 -3.35 3.93
N GLY A 88 -9.69 -3.61 4.32
CA GLY A 88 -9.18 -3.29 5.65
C GLY A 88 -9.11 -1.78 5.93
N ILE A 89 -8.70 -0.98 4.95
CA ILE A 89 -8.63 0.48 5.05
C ILE A 89 -10.03 1.08 5.19
N THR A 90 -10.97 0.66 4.35
CA THR A 90 -12.34 1.22 4.31
C THR A 90 -13.08 1.07 5.64
N LYS A 91 -12.84 -0.02 6.38
CA LYS A 91 -13.37 -0.23 7.75
C LYS A 91 -12.95 0.84 8.76
N ASN A 92 -11.92 1.64 8.46
CA ASN A 92 -11.37 2.66 9.35
C ASN A 92 -11.76 4.09 8.97
N LEU A 93 -12.39 4.30 7.81
CA LEU A 93 -12.77 5.63 7.32
C LEU A 93 -13.86 6.30 8.19
N ASN A 94 -14.66 5.50 8.90
CA ASN A 94 -15.68 5.98 9.84
C ASN A 94 -15.23 5.96 11.31
N SER A 95 -13.92 5.78 11.57
CA SER A 95 -13.40 5.76 12.94
C SER A 95 -13.74 7.06 13.67
N LYS A 96 -14.17 6.94 14.95
CA LYS A 96 -14.38 8.08 15.85
C LYS A 96 -13.07 8.76 16.22
N ASP A 97 -11.95 8.04 16.19
CA ASP A 97 -10.64 8.61 16.43
C ASP A 97 -10.14 9.33 15.16
N PRO A 98 -9.87 10.65 15.22
CA PRO A 98 -9.50 11.44 14.05
C PRO A 98 -8.13 11.06 13.47
N GLY A 99 -7.18 10.60 14.29
CA GLY A 99 -5.86 10.16 13.82
C GLY A 99 -5.96 8.91 12.96
N VAL A 100 -6.69 7.90 13.47
CA VAL A 100 -6.99 6.68 12.71
C VAL A 100 -7.72 6.99 11.41
N ARG A 101 -8.73 7.86 11.45
CA ARG A 101 -9.49 8.23 10.25
C ARG A 101 -8.61 8.93 9.21
N ALA A 102 -7.77 9.87 9.63
CA ALA A 102 -6.85 10.56 8.73
C ALA A 102 -5.82 9.60 8.11
N ALA A 103 -5.28 8.65 8.89
CA ALA A 103 -4.38 7.62 8.39
C ALA A 103 -5.07 6.69 7.38
N ALA A 104 -6.34 6.32 7.62
CA ALA A 104 -7.12 5.54 6.67
C ALA A 104 -7.34 6.26 5.34
N VAL A 105 -7.61 7.58 5.37
CA VAL A 105 -7.72 8.38 4.14
C VAL A 105 -6.41 8.38 3.36
N ARG A 106 -5.26 8.61 4.02
CA ARG A 106 -3.94 8.57 3.36
C ARG A 106 -3.65 7.21 2.71
N ALA A 107 -3.94 6.12 3.42
CA ALA A 107 -3.75 4.77 2.87
C ALA A 107 -4.66 4.49 1.67
N LEU A 108 -5.91 4.98 1.72
CA LEU A 108 -6.85 4.87 0.60
C LEU A 108 -6.38 5.67 -0.61
N GLU A 109 -5.92 6.90 -0.42
CA GLU A 109 -5.36 7.74 -1.49
C GLU A 109 -4.17 7.05 -2.17
N GLY A 110 -3.24 6.49 -1.38
CA GLY A 110 -2.13 5.68 -1.91
C GLY A 110 -2.60 4.46 -2.69
N SER A 111 -3.65 3.77 -2.20
CA SER A 111 -4.23 2.61 -2.90
C SER A 111 -4.86 3.01 -4.24
N ILE A 112 -5.57 4.15 -4.28
CA ILE A 112 -6.17 4.68 -5.51
C ILE A 112 -5.08 5.05 -6.51
N ALA A 113 -3.99 5.69 -6.06
CA ALA A 113 -2.86 6.02 -6.94
C ALA A 113 -2.26 4.75 -7.56
N HIS A 114 -1.99 3.72 -6.75
CA HIS A 114 -1.46 2.45 -7.22
C HIS A 114 -2.40 1.74 -8.21
N LEU A 115 -3.71 1.71 -7.93
CA LEU A 115 -4.69 1.11 -8.83
C LEU A 115 -4.97 1.96 -10.08
N GLY A 116 -4.82 3.29 -9.98
CA GLY A 116 -5.04 4.24 -11.07
C GLY A 116 -3.88 4.32 -12.06
N GLU A 117 -2.65 4.01 -11.64
CA GLU A 117 -1.51 3.80 -12.55
C GLU A 117 -1.73 2.61 -13.49
N ALA A 118 -2.62 1.68 -13.15
CA ALA A 118 -3.12 0.67 -14.07
C ALA A 118 -4.13 1.23 -15.10
N ASP A 119 -3.93 2.46 -15.58
CA ASP A 119 -4.68 3.04 -16.69
C ASP A 119 -4.34 2.24 -17.97
N PRO A 120 -5.28 1.42 -18.50
CA PRO A 120 -5.02 0.60 -19.70
C PRO A 120 -4.70 1.45 -20.93
N TRP A 121 -5.02 2.75 -20.87
CA TRP A 121 -4.91 3.69 -21.97
C TRP A 121 -3.57 4.44 -22.01
N HIS A 122 -2.65 4.20 -21.07
CA HIS A 122 -1.33 4.85 -21.06
C HIS A 122 -0.49 4.52 -22.32
N GLY A 123 -0.76 3.38 -22.98
CA GLY A 123 -0.20 3.02 -24.29
C GLY A 123 -0.90 3.69 -25.49
N LEU A 124 -2.14 4.16 -25.34
CA LEU A 124 -2.89 4.83 -26.40
C LEU A 124 -2.66 6.34 -26.45
N SER A 125 -2.30 6.98 -25.33
CA SER A 125 -1.98 8.42 -25.30
C SER A 125 -0.71 8.75 -26.12
N SER A 126 0.26 7.85 -26.14
CA SER A 126 1.50 7.98 -26.96
C SER A 126 1.22 7.87 -28.46
N THR A 127 0.29 7.02 -28.89
CA THR A 127 -0.05 6.85 -30.31
C THR A 127 -1.04 7.91 -30.81
N ALA A 128 -1.96 8.38 -29.96
CA ALA A 128 -2.89 9.44 -30.29
C ALA A 128 -2.17 10.78 -30.55
N SER A 129 -1.16 11.12 -29.75
CA SER A 129 -0.36 12.34 -29.90
C SER A 129 0.51 12.34 -31.17
N LEU A 130 1.08 11.19 -31.55
CA LEU A 130 1.76 11.00 -32.84
C LEU A 130 0.80 11.15 -34.04
N SER A 131 -0.42 10.61 -33.94
CA SER A 131 -1.43 10.69 -35.01
C SER A 131 -1.91 12.13 -35.25
N LEU A 132 -2.07 12.92 -34.18
CA LEU A 132 -2.53 14.30 -34.26
C LEU A 132 -1.44 15.23 -34.82
N ARG A 133 -0.17 14.98 -34.48
CA ARG A 133 0.98 15.71 -35.05
C ARG A 133 1.13 15.44 -36.56
N ARG A 134 0.96 14.19 -36.99
CA ARG A 134 1.08 13.79 -38.40
C ARG A 134 -0.05 14.37 -39.28
N LYS A 135 -1.26 14.51 -38.73
CA LYS A 135 -2.39 15.18 -39.41
C LYS A 135 -2.17 16.68 -39.56
N ARG A 136 -1.61 17.34 -38.54
CA ARG A 136 -1.28 18.79 -38.58
C ARG A 136 -0.15 19.12 -39.55
N THR A 137 0.83 18.24 -39.75
CA THR A 137 1.89 18.47 -40.76
C THR A 137 1.39 18.28 -42.18
N LEU A 138 0.40 17.42 -42.42
CA LEU A 138 -0.19 17.22 -43.76
C LEU A 138 -1.15 18.35 -44.17
N SER A 139 -1.85 18.98 -43.23
CA SER A 139 -2.73 20.12 -43.53
C SER A 139 -2.00 21.45 -43.70
N ALA A 140 -0.69 21.51 -43.40
CA ALA A 140 0.15 22.69 -43.59
C ALA A 140 0.93 22.68 -44.93
N LEU A 141 0.72 21.65 -45.75
CA LEU A 141 1.37 21.42 -47.05
C LEU A 141 0.39 21.51 -48.24
N THR A 142 -0.82 22.02 -48.01
CA THR A 142 -1.87 22.32 -49.00
C THR A 142 -2.33 23.75 -48.80
#